data_AF-A0A7W4V0W3-F1
#
_entry.id   AF-A0A7W4V0W3-F1
#
_cell.length_a   1.000
_cell.length_b   1.000
_cell.length_c   1.000
_cell.angle_alpha   90.00
_cell.angle_beta   90.00
_cell.angle_gamma   90.00
#
_symmetry.space_group_name_H-M   'P 1'
#
loop_
_entity.id
_entity.type
_entity.pdbx_description
1 polymer ?
#
loop_
_entity_poly.entity_id
_entity_poly.type
_entity_poly.pdbx_seq_one_letter_code
_entity_poly.pdbx_strand_id
1 'polypeptide(L)'
;MSESQEALIVRYSLEARGRYEETLAPLVRKQSVLLIVVGCLFAFMAVVVPAIALSMDGTAEPLRVVIGLGILSLIPIVLIVLGVRRLRLRPTLPDIAFTISSDSVVFSRREKTTLLSRTRPELRWDRRATTVRADTVGPKADEVLIFTTKVGGATRSERQTTDVLDTPVAEIVAAVQAP
;
A
#
# COMPACT_ATOMS: atom_id res chain seq x y z
N MET A 1 25.46 20.95 30.60
CA MET A 1 24.66 19.71 30.73
C MET A 1 23.37 19.88 29.94
N SER A 2 23.34 19.35 28.72
CA SER A 2 22.11 18.97 28.03
C SER A 2 22.56 18.03 26.92
N GLU A 3 22.82 16.77 27.26
CA GLU A 3 22.89 15.71 26.25
C GLU A 3 21.52 15.67 25.60
N SER A 4 21.43 16.22 24.40
CA SER A 4 20.35 15.95 23.48
C SER A 4 20.25 14.43 23.36
N GLN A 5 19.25 13.83 24.02
CA GLN A 5 18.90 12.44 23.81
C GLN A 5 18.60 12.27 22.33
N GLU A 6 19.58 11.74 21.61
CA GLU A 6 19.60 11.64 20.17
C GLU A 6 18.52 10.64 19.75
N ALA A 7 17.50 11.13 19.05
CA ALA A 7 16.46 10.25 18.52
C ALA A 7 17.09 9.33 17.47
N LEU A 8 16.93 8.02 17.62
CA LEU A 8 17.41 7.06 16.62
C LEU A 8 16.46 7.07 15.42
N ILE A 9 16.97 7.55 14.29
CA ILE A 9 16.23 7.58 13.02
C ILE A 9 16.65 6.35 12.22
N VAL A 10 15.73 5.40 12.04
CA VAL A 10 15.97 4.20 11.24
C VAL A 10 15.45 4.42 9.83
N ARG A 11 16.30 4.26 8.82
CA ARG A 11 15.95 4.50 7.41
C ARG A 11 15.84 3.19 6.65
N TYR A 12 15.20 3.27 5.49
CA TYR A 12 15.27 2.18 4.53
C TYR A 12 16.62 2.24 3.80
N SER A 13 17.24 1.08 3.58
CA SER A 13 18.50 0.99 2.84
C SER A 13 18.33 1.50 1.40
N LEU A 14 19.39 2.10 0.84
CA LEU A 14 19.37 2.59 -0.54
C LEU A 14 19.08 1.45 -1.53
N GLU A 15 19.59 0.26 -1.27
CA GLU A 15 19.31 -0.93 -2.08
C GLU A 15 17.84 -1.36 -2.03
N ALA A 16 17.22 -1.30 -0.85
CA ALA A 16 15.79 -1.60 -0.71
C ALA A 16 14.92 -0.55 -1.42
N ARG A 17 15.30 0.72 -1.34
CA ARG A 17 14.64 1.81 -2.07
C ARG A 17 14.76 1.61 -3.58
N GLY A 18 15.97 1.33 -4.08
CA GLY A 18 16.22 1.02 -5.49
C GLY A 18 15.40 -0.18 -5.98
N ARG A 19 15.44 -1.30 -5.24
CA ARG A 19 14.62 -2.49 -5.54
C ARG A 19 13.13 -2.16 -5.57
N TYR A 20 12.63 -1.35 -4.64
CA TYR A 20 11.22 -0.96 -4.57
C TYR A 20 10.80 -0.11 -5.78
N GLU A 21 11.62 0.87 -6.16
CA GLU A 21 11.39 1.73 -7.32
C GLU A 21 11.45 0.93 -8.63
N GLU A 22 12.40 0.01 -8.76
CA GLU A 22 12.57 -0.85 -9.94
C GLU A 22 11.49 -1.92 -10.08
N THR A 23 10.88 -2.38 -8.99
CA THR A 23 9.89 -3.47 -9.03
C THR A 23 8.46 -2.98 -8.89
N LEU A 24 8.16 -2.23 -7.82
CA LEU A 24 6.78 -1.92 -7.47
C LEU A 24 6.17 -0.86 -8.40
N ALA A 25 6.93 0.19 -8.74
CA ALA A 25 6.44 1.23 -9.64
C ALA A 25 6.07 0.69 -11.04
N PRO A 26 6.91 -0.11 -11.73
CA PRO A 26 6.52 -0.68 -13.02
C PRO A 26 5.45 -1.76 -12.88
N LEU A 27 5.42 -2.53 -11.80
CA LEU A 27 4.38 -3.53 -11.59
C LEU A 27 3.00 -2.88 -11.43
N VAL A 28 2.89 -1.84 -10.60
CA VAL A 28 1.65 -1.07 -10.42
C VAL A 28 1.22 -0.45 -11.75
N ARG A 29 2.17 0.09 -12.53
CA ARG A 29 1.89 0.63 -13.86
C ARG A 29 1.37 -0.45 -14.82
N LYS A 30 2.01 -1.62 -14.89
CA LYS A 30 1.58 -2.75 -15.74
C LYS A 30 0.18 -3.25 -15.36
N GLN A 31 -0.09 -3.42 -14.06
CA GLN A 31 -1.42 -3.81 -13.57
C GLN A 31 -2.48 -2.77 -13.92
N SER A 32 -2.14 -1.48 -13.84
CA SER A 32 -3.07 -0.39 -14.16
C SER A 32 -3.38 -0.33 -15.67
N VAL A 33 -2.37 -0.51 -16.52
CA VAL A 33 -2.57 -0.62 -17.98
C VAL A 33 -3.43 -1.84 -18.31
N LEU A 34 -3.16 -2.99 -17.68
CA LEU A 34 -3.95 -4.20 -17.89
C LEU A 34 -5.43 -3.99 -17.52
N LEU A 35 -5.73 -3.31 -16.41
CA LEU A 35 -7.10 -2.96 -16.02
C LEU A 35 -7.81 -2.11 -17.08
N ILE A 36 -7.10 -1.15 -17.68
CA ILE A 36 -7.65 -0.32 -18.76
C ILE A 36 -7.93 -1.18 -20.00
N VAL A 37 -6.97 -2.02 -20.40
CA VAL A 37 -7.13 -2.92 -21.56
C VAL A 37 -8.32 -3.86 -21.37
N VAL A 38 -8.44 -4.49 -20.20
CA VAL A 38 -9.57 -5.37 -19.86
C VAL A 38 -10.88 -4.59 -19.86
N GLY A 39 -10.90 -3.37 -19.31
CA GLY A 39 -12.07 -2.50 -19.35
C GLY A 39 -12.51 -2.16 -20.78
N CYS A 40 -11.57 -1.83 -21.67
CA CYS A 40 -11.86 -1.56 -23.08
C CYS A 40 -12.38 -2.80 -23.82
N LEU A 41 -11.74 -3.97 -23.62
CA LEU A 41 -12.19 -5.23 -24.23
C LEU A 41 -13.59 -5.61 -23.75
N PHE A 42 -13.86 -5.44 -22.46
CA PHE A 42 -15.18 -5.70 -21.91
C PHE A 42 -16.23 -4.73 -22.46
N ALA A 43 -15.93 -3.43 -22.56
CA ALA A 43 -16.85 -2.47 -23.19
C ALA A 43 -17.15 -2.86 -24.64
N PHE A 44 -16.13 -3.27 -25.40
CA PHE A 44 -16.31 -3.69 -26.78
C PHE A 44 -17.21 -4.93 -26.89
N MET A 45 -16.89 -5.99 -26.15
CA MET A 45 -17.60 -7.26 -26.24
C MET A 45 -19.00 -7.23 -25.61
N ALA A 46 -19.16 -6.55 -24.48
CA ALA A 46 -20.40 -6.58 -23.70
C ALA A 46 -21.37 -5.44 -24.06
N VAL A 47 -20.87 -4.33 -24.60
CA VAL A 47 -21.71 -3.15 -24.90
C VAL A 47 -21.78 -2.89 -26.40
N VAL A 48 -20.63 -2.77 -27.08
CA VAL A 48 -20.58 -2.36 -28.50
C VAL A 48 -21.13 -3.45 -29.41
N VAL A 49 -20.68 -4.70 -29.27
CA VAL A 49 -21.13 -5.81 -30.13
C VAL A 49 -22.65 -6.05 -30.01
N PRO A 50 -23.24 -6.16 -28.82
CA PRO A 50 -24.69 -6.30 -28.69
C PRO A 50 -25.47 -5.09 -29.20
N ALA A 51 -24.96 -3.86 -29.02
CA ALA A 51 -25.60 -2.66 -29.56
C ALA A 51 -25.68 -2.68 -31.09
N ILE A 52 -24.59 -3.10 -31.76
CA ILE A 52 -24.58 -3.25 -33.23
C ILE A 52 -25.59 -4.32 -33.65
N ALA A 53 -25.57 -5.51 -33.03
CA ALA A 53 -26.50 -6.59 -33.37
C ALA A 53 -27.97 -6.16 -33.20
N LEU A 54 -28.31 -5.53 -32.07
CA LEU A 54 -29.67 -5.06 -31.79
C LEU A 54 -30.11 -3.91 -32.72
N SER A 55 -29.17 -3.09 -33.20
CA SER A 55 -29.48 -2.03 -34.18
C SER A 55 -29.84 -2.56 -35.56
N MET A 56 -29.37 -3.78 -35.91
CA MET A 56 -29.64 -4.41 -37.20
C MET A 56 -30.98 -5.16 -37.22
N ASP A 57 -31.42 -5.72 -36.08
CA ASP A 57 -32.63 -6.53 -35.99
C ASP A 57 -33.94 -5.72 -35.88
N GLY A 58 -33.88 -4.40 -35.65
CA GLY A 58 -35.03 -3.47 -35.77
C GLY A 58 -36.23 -3.70 -34.84
N THR A 59 -36.19 -4.71 -33.97
CA THR A 59 -37.33 -5.24 -33.20
C THR A 59 -37.21 -5.03 -31.68
N ALA A 60 -36.07 -4.51 -31.21
CA ALA A 60 -35.82 -4.38 -29.79
C ALA A 60 -36.52 -3.15 -29.19
N GLU A 61 -37.17 -3.31 -28.03
CA GLU A 61 -37.70 -2.17 -27.28
C GLU A 61 -36.54 -1.24 -26.85
N PRO A 62 -36.45 -0.02 -27.41
CA PRO A 62 -35.25 0.80 -27.31
C PRO A 62 -34.93 1.18 -25.87
N LEU A 63 -35.95 1.38 -25.03
CA LEU A 63 -35.76 1.77 -23.64
C LEU A 63 -35.11 0.66 -22.79
N ARG A 64 -35.53 -0.60 -22.94
CA ARG A 64 -35.00 -1.73 -22.16
C ARG A 64 -33.55 -2.05 -22.55
N VAL A 65 -33.24 -1.95 -23.85
CA VAL A 65 -31.88 -2.14 -24.37
C VAL A 65 -30.94 -1.06 -23.85
N VAL A 66 -31.36 0.22 -23.90
CA VAL A 66 -30.54 1.34 -23.42
C VAL A 66 -30.26 1.22 -21.92
N ILE A 67 -31.25 0.85 -21.11
CA ILE A 67 -31.06 0.64 -19.66
C ILE A 67 -30.12 -0.54 -19.40
N GLY A 68 -30.31 -1.67 -20.07
CA GLY A 68 -29.48 -2.86 -19.91
C GLY A 68 -28.01 -2.62 -20.27
N LEU A 69 -27.77 -2.01 -21.44
CA LEU A 69 -26.42 -1.62 -21.88
C LEU A 69 -25.81 -0.55 -20.98
N GLY A 70 -26.62 0.40 -20.51
CA GLY A 70 -26.20 1.43 -19.55
C GLY A 70 -25.67 0.81 -18.24
N ILE A 71 -26.42 -0.11 -17.64
CA ILE A 71 -25.99 -0.82 -16.42
C ILE A 71 -24.74 -1.66 -16.69
N LEU A 72 -24.71 -2.39 -17.81
CA LEU A 72 -23.58 -3.24 -18.17
C LEU A 72 -22.30 -2.44 -18.44
N SER A 73 -22.44 -1.20 -18.93
CA SER A 73 -21.33 -0.27 -19.15
C SER A 73 -20.68 0.24 -17.86
N LEU A 74 -21.33 0.11 -16.69
CA LEU A 74 -20.75 0.54 -15.42
C LEU A 74 -19.48 -0.25 -15.08
N ILE A 75 -19.45 -1.55 -15.38
CA ILE A 75 -18.29 -2.42 -15.11
C ILE A 75 -17.03 -1.92 -15.86
N PRO A 76 -17.03 -1.76 -17.20
CA PRO A 76 -15.85 -1.30 -17.91
C PRO A 76 -15.49 0.14 -17.54
N ILE A 77 -16.47 1.02 -17.28
CA ILE A 77 -16.21 2.39 -16.80
C ILE A 77 -15.45 2.34 -15.48
N VAL A 78 -15.89 1.53 -14.51
CA VAL A 78 -15.21 1.37 -13.23
C VAL A 78 -13.79 0.84 -13.44
N LEU A 79 -13.59 -0.19 -14.25
CA LEU A 79 -12.25 -0.73 -14.53
C LEU A 79 -11.30 0.31 -15.12
N ILE A 80 -11.76 1.08 -16.10
CA ILE A 80 -10.97 2.15 -16.74
C ILE A 80 -10.66 3.26 -15.72
N VAL A 81 -11.64 3.73 -14.97
CA VAL A 81 -11.45 4.76 -13.94
C VAL A 81 -10.47 4.30 -12.86
N LEU A 82 -10.57 3.04 -12.42
CA LEU A 82 -9.66 2.46 -11.45
C LEU A 82 -8.23 2.35 -12.01
N GLY A 83 -8.07 1.90 -13.25
CA GLY A 83 -6.77 1.84 -13.92
C GLY A 83 -6.14 3.23 -14.06
N VAL A 84 -6.89 4.22 -14.53
CA VAL A 84 -6.42 5.61 -14.66
C VAL A 84 -6.05 6.22 -13.31
N ARG A 85 -6.86 5.99 -12.26
CA ARG A 85 -6.53 6.47 -10.91
C ARG A 85 -5.25 5.83 -10.39
N ARG A 86 -5.06 4.53 -10.59
CA ARG A 86 -3.83 3.83 -10.16
C ARG A 86 -2.59 4.29 -10.93
N LEU A 87 -2.71 4.67 -12.21
CA LEU A 87 -1.60 5.27 -12.96
C LEU A 87 -1.14 6.62 -12.39
N ARG A 88 -2.02 7.35 -11.70
CA ARG A 88 -1.67 8.62 -11.04
C ARG A 88 -1.00 8.41 -9.69
N LEU A 89 -1.10 7.21 -9.10
CA LEU A 89 -0.42 6.90 -7.86
C LEU A 89 1.07 6.68 -8.14
N ARG A 90 1.92 7.40 -7.41
CA ARG A 90 3.36 7.19 -7.41
C ARG A 90 3.70 6.47 -6.12
N PRO A 91 3.74 5.11 -6.11
CA PRO A 91 4.15 4.40 -4.92
C PRO A 91 5.60 4.78 -4.63
N THR A 92 5.81 5.43 -3.48
CA THR A 92 7.13 5.79 -3.00
C THR A 92 7.37 5.11 -1.67
N LEU A 93 8.58 4.60 -1.49
CA LEU A 93 9.02 4.17 -0.17
C LEU A 93 9.52 5.43 0.54
N PRO A 94 9.03 5.74 1.76
CA PRO A 94 9.56 6.86 2.51
C PRO A 94 11.05 6.62 2.83
N ASP A 95 11.80 7.68 3.10
CA ASP A 95 13.21 7.55 3.45
C ASP A 95 13.39 6.95 4.86
N ILE A 96 12.61 7.46 5.80
CA ILE A 96 12.60 7.02 7.19
C ILE A 96 11.58 5.88 7.33
N ALA A 97 11.98 4.76 7.94
CA ALA A 97 11.09 3.66 8.28
C ALA A 97 10.36 3.96 9.59
N PHE A 98 11.11 4.32 10.64
CA PHE A 98 10.58 4.73 11.92
C PHE A 98 11.61 5.53 12.71
N THR A 99 11.15 6.29 13.69
CA THR A 99 11.98 7.07 14.60
C THR A 99 11.71 6.65 16.03
N ILE A 100 12.78 6.38 16.79
CA ILE A 100 12.72 6.06 18.22
C ILE A 100 13.23 7.28 18.97
N SER A 101 12.31 7.99 19.60
CA SER A 101 12.60 9.09 20.54
C SER A 101 12.59 8.56 21.97
N SER A 102 12.92 9.41 22.95
CA SER A 102 12.92 9.03 24.36
C SER A 102 11.55 8.62 24.91
N ASP A 103 10.49 9.19 24.36
CA ASP A 103 9.10 8.98 24.80
C ASP A 103 8.28 8.14 23.83
N SER A 104 8.70 8.01 22.58
CA SER A 104 7.83 7.48 21.52
C SER A 104 8.56 6.79 20.39
N VAL A 105 7.86 5.83 19.79
CA VAL A 105 8.24 5.18 18.54
C VAL A 105 7.24 5.61 17.47
N VAL A 106 7.73 6.33 16.46
CA VAL A 106 6.91 6.87 15.36
C VAL A 106 7.20 6.06 14.11
N PHE A 107 6.19 5.37 13.59
CA PHE A 107 6.32 4.62 12.34
C PHE A 107 5.90 5.48 11.16
N SER A 108 6.84 5.66 10.23
CA SER A 108 6.54 6.24 8.93
C SER A 108 5.79 5.20 8.13
N ARG A 109 4.52 5.46 7.84
CA ARG A 109 3.71 4.52 7.06
C ARG A 109 4.02 4.73 5.59
N ARG A 110 4.34 3.62 4.91
CA ARG A 110 4.28 3.55 3.45
C ARG A 110 2.93 4.09 2.99
N GLU A 111 2.91 4.91 1.95
CA GLU A 111 1.65 5.29 1.31
C GLU A 111 0.93 4.01 0.91
N LYS A 112 -0.16 3.69 1.63
CA LYS A 112 -0.98 2.56 1.25
C LYS A 112 -1.67 2.99 -0.03
N THR A 113 -1.33 2.34 -1.15
CA THR A 113 -2.00 2.49 -2.45
C THR A 113 -3.39 1.87 -2.40
N THR A 114 -4.22 2.30 -1.45
CA THR A 114 -5.65 2.00 -1.43
C THR A 114 -6.39 2.99 -2.33
N LEU A 115 -7.51 2.57 -2.92
CA LEU A 115 -8.31 3.35 -3.87
C LEU A 115 -8.76 4.72 -3.34
N LEU A 116 -8.87 4.82 -2.02
CA LEU A 116 -9.06 6.06 -1.27
C LEU A 116 -7.71 6.41 -0.68
N SER A 117 -6.79 6.97 -1.47
CA SER A 117 -5.48 7.44 -0.99
C SER A 117 -5.72 8.37 0.19
N ARG A 118 -5.66 7.79 1.38
CA ARG A 118 -5.77 8.48 2.64
C ARG A 118 -4.50 8.08 3.33
N THR A 119 -3.49 8.94 3.16
CA THR A 119 -2.24 8.87 3.90
C THR A 119 -2.64 8.72 5.36
N ARG A 120 -2.41 7.53 5.90
CA ARG A 120 -2.77 7.24 7.28
C ARG A 120 -1.80 8.07 8.12
N PRO A 121 -2.27 8.84 9.12
CA PRO A 121 -1.37 9.60 9.97
C PRO A 121 -0.31 8.67 10.55
N GLU A 122 0.89 9.23 10.73
CA GLU A 122 2.02 8.55 11.36
C GLU A 122 1.56 7.87 12.65
N LEU A 123 2.03 6.64 12.84
CA LEU A 123 1.61 5.86 13.99
C LEU A 123 2.59 6.15 15.13
N ARG A 124 2.17 6.97 16.10
CA ARG A 124 2.96 7.26 17.30
C ARG A 124 2.55 6.33 18.42
N TRP A 125 3.49 5.52 18.89
CA TRP A 125 3.34 4.67 20.07
C TRP A 125 4.24 5.17 21.19
N ASP A 126 3.82 4.96 22.44
CA ASP A 126 4.63 5.24 23.62
C ASP A 126 5.79 4.23 23.68
N ARG A 127 7.04 4.70 23.77
CA ARG A 127 8.22 3.84 23.83
C ARG A 127 8.17 2.90 25.03
N ARG A 128 7.77 3.41 26.20
CA ARG A 128 7.76 2.65 27.46
C ARG A 128 6.73 1.53 27.47
N ALA A 129 5.65 1.71 26.69
CA ALA A 129 4.61 0.70 26.51
C ALA A 129 4.86 -0.22 25.30
N THR A 130 5.95 -0.02 24.56
CA THR A 130 6.27 -0.75 23.33
C THR A 130 7.40 -1.74 23.58
N THR A 131 7.19 -2.99 23.19
CA THR A 131 8.24 -4.01 23.17
C THR A 131 8.60 -4.33 21.72
N VAL A 132 9.86 -4.67 21.50
CA VAL A 132 10.36 -5.11 20.19
C VAL A 132 11.03 -6.47 20.32
N ARG A 133 10.76 -7.36 19.37
CA ARG A 133 11.42 -8.65 19.24
C ARG A 133 11.79 -8.91 17.78
N ALA A 134 12.95 -9.51 17.56
CA ALA A 134 13.28 -10.11 16.26
C ALA A 134 12.63 -11.50 16.18
N ASP A 135 12.04 -11.82 15.04
CA ASP A 135 11.41 -13.10 14.74
C ASP A 135 11.66 -13.43 13.27
N THR A 136 11.47 -14.68 12.87
CA THR A 136 11.52 -15.06 11.45
C THR A 136 10.12 -15.42 10.97
N VAL A 137 9.71 -14.85 9.83
CA VAL A 137 8.35 -15.02 9.32
C VAL A 137 8.36 -15.52 7.88
N GLY A 138 7.48 -16.49 7.60
CA GLY A 138 7.24 -16.99 6.26
C GLY A 138 8.21 -18.09 5.82
N PRO A 139 7.98 -18.69 4.64
CA PRO A 139 8.71 -19.86 4.16
C PRO A 139 10.17 -19.57 3.81
N LYS A 140 10.54 -18.29 3.64
CA LYS A 140 11.92 -17.85 3.39
C LYS A 140 12.70 -17.51 4.66
N ALA A 141 12.06 -17.62 5.83
CA ALA A 141 12.63 -17.22 7.12
C ALA A 141 13.20 -15.79 7.09
N ASP A 142 12.44 -14.86 6.51
CA ASP A 142 12.84 -13.45 6.48
C ASP A 142 12.81 -12.93 7.93
N GLU A 143 13.93 -12.36 8.38
CA GLU A 143 14.02 -11.77 9.70
C GLU A 143 13.19 -10.47 9.75
N VAL A 144 12.36 -10.37 10.78
CA VAL A 144 11.43 -9.25 10.99
C VAL A 144 11.49 -8.77 12.43
N LEU A 145 11.43 -7.45 12.58
CA LEU A 145 11.16 -6.79 13.85
C LEU A 145 9.66 -6.72 14.06
N ILE A 146 9.20 -7.21 15.21
CA ILE A 146 7.81 -7.15 15.64
C ILE A 146 7.72 -6.20 16.83
N PHE A 147 7.17 -5.02 16.57
CA PHE A 147 6.84 -4.04 17.59
C PHE A 147 5.47 -4.35 18.13
N THR A 148 5.31 -4.40 19.44
CA THR A 148 4.04 -4.68 20.12
C THR A 148 3.78 -3.64 21.19
N THR A 149 2.56 -3.11 21.23
CA THR A 149 2.14 -2.13 22.24
C THR A 149 0.70 -2.40 22.70
N LYS A 150 0.31 -1.86 23.85
CA LYS A 150 -1.09 -1.87 24.31
C LYS A 150 -1.71 -0.49 24.10
N VAL A 151 -2.76 -0.42 23.29
CA VAL A 151 -3.52 0.82 23.03
C VAL A 151 -4.97 0.59 23.42
N GLY A 152 -5.45 1.31 24.45
CA GLY A 152 -6.85 1.25 24.88
C GLY A 152 -7.35 -0.16 25.23
N GLY A 153 -6.51 -0.98 25.86
CA GLY A 153 -6.81 -2.36 26.25
C GLY A 153 -6.56 -3.41 25.15
N ALA A 154 -6.34 -3.02 23.90
CA ALA A 154 -6.04 -3.92 22.80
C ALA A 154 -4.53 -3.98 22.51
N THR A 155 -3.99 -5.18 22.31
CA THR A 155 -2.62 -5.37 21.80
C THR A 155 -2.57 -5.03 20.32
N ARG A 156 -1.65 -4.15 19.94
CA ARG A 156 -1.36 -3.77 18.56
C ARG A 156 0.05 -4.22 18.21
N SER A 157 0.24 -4.69 16.98
CA SER A 157 1.56 -5.06 16.48
C SER A 157 1.81 -4.48 15.10
N GLU A 158 3.06 -4.08 14.86
CA GLU A 158 3.55 -3.55 13.59
C GLU A 158 4.85 -4.29 13.26
N ARG A 159 5.01 -4.72 12.01
CA ARG A 159 6.13 -5.55 11.56
C ARG A 159 6.99 -4.78 10.57
N GLN A 160 8.31 -4.91 10.70
CA GLN A 160 9.28 -4.36 9.76
C GLN A 160 10.28 -5.44 9.39
N THR A 161 10.51 -5.66 8.10
CA THR A 161 11.56 -6.60 7.65
C THR A 161 12.93 -5.98 7.85
N THR A 162 13.90 -6.75 8.32
CA THR A 162 15.24 -6.24 8.68
C THR A 162 16.13 -6.05 7.46
N ASP A 163 15.95 -6.84 6.41
CA ASP A 163 16.71 -6.82 5.15
C ASP A 163 16.60 -5.51 4.35
N VAL A 164 15.65 -4.65 4.72
CA VAL A 164 15.41 -3.36 4.09
C VAL A 164 15.83 -2.17 4.95
N LEU A 165 16.37 -2.40 6.15
CA LEU A 165 16.79 -1.33 7.06
C LEU A 165 18.29 -1.06 6.94
N ASP A 166 18.69 0.18 7.20
CA ASP A 166 20.10 0.59 7.21
C ASP A 166 20.77 0.41 8.58
N THR A 167 19.98 0.21 9.62
CA THR A 167 20.43 0.14 11.02
C THR A 167 20.42 -1.32 11.52
N PRO A 168 21.47 -1.79 12.22
CA PRO A 168 21.52 -3.13 12.80
C PRO A 168 20.39 -3.41 13.79
N VAL A 169 19.86 -4.63 13.77
CA VAL A 169 18.78 -5.09 14.67
C VAL A 169 19.11 -4.89 16.15
N ALA A 170 20.35 -5.17 16.55
CA ALA A 170 20.79 -5.04 17.94
C ALA A 170 20.68 -3.59 18.45
N GLU A 171 21.04 -2.61 17.62
CA GLU A 171 20.96 -1.19 17.96
C GLU A 171 19.50 -0.73 18.08
N ILE A 172 18.63 -1.22 17.19
CA ILE A 172 17.20 -0.91 17.23
C ILE A 172 16.57 -1.47 18.50
N VAL A 173 16.86 -2.73 18.85
CA VAL A 173 16.33 -3.37 20.06
C VAL A 173 16.83 -2.63 21.31
N ALA A 174 18.11 -2.29 21.36
CA ALA A 174 18.69 -1.53 22.46
C ALA A 174 18.03 -0.15 22.62
N ALA A 175 17.77 0.57 21.52
CA ALA A 175 17.16 1.90 21.56
C ALA A 175 15.71 1.89 22.05
N VAL A 176 14.93 0.85 21.72
CA VAL A 176 13.55 0.70 22.21
C VAL A 176 13.52 0.30 23.69
N GLN A 177 14.45 -0.58 24.10
CA GLN A 177 14.50 -1.12 25.46
C GLN A 177 15.31 -0.27 26.45
N ALA A 178 15.95 0.81 25.97
CA ALA A 178 16.67 1.74 26.82
C ALA A 178 15.74 2.38 27.88
N PRO A 179 16.25 2.63 29.10
CA PRO A 179 15.48 3.24 30.19
C PRO A 179 15.02 4.67 29.87
#